data_AF-Q01ZZ3-F1
#
_entry.id   AF-Q01ZZ3-F1
#
_cell.length_a   1.000
_cell.length_b   1.000
_cell.length_c   1.000
_cell.angle_alpha   90.00
_cell.angle_beta   90.00
_cell.angle_gamma   90.00
#
_symmetry.space_group_name_H-M   'P 1'
#
loop_
_entity.id
_entity.type
_entity.pdbx_description
1 polymer ?
#
loop_
_entity_poly.entity_id
_entity_poly.type
_entity_poly.pdbx_seq_one_letter_code
_entity_poly.pdbx_strand_id
1 'polypeptide(L)'
;MRKQRSLSLVLALTVWMTSCTTPEAVRKFTAAAKDSTALFPPVARDITASCIRTQLAERPLTEIADVGTEAMAACKPLADQEPNLLGALKVLTAYFGALNELAAEGVASYDKEIDQLAASIQSAGALGAPEVQAVKGLAKFLFNAAASGYQRKHLGRALKDADADVAVLTRALGKIVGTDYDRLLRIEQDALRTRYREALVADKNPSTVAQALLQDRWRADLATLDGKRRAAKDVVAMLEKIREGHHKLAEQVDHWSTAEFVKTLNPYTANIRGLAADFRTAF
;
A
#
# COMPACT_ATOMS: atom_id res chain seq x y z
N MET A 1 -8.01 -63.63 53.40
CA MET A 1 -7.65 -63.52 51.96
C MET A 1 -8.38 -62.32 51.37
N ARG A 2 -7.67 -61.24 51.08
CA ARG A 2 -8.15 -60.00 50.45
C ARG A 2 -8.26 -60.20 48.94
N LYS A 3 -9.36 -59.78 48.30
CA LYS A 3 -9.37 -59.40 46.88
C LYS A 3 -10.26 -58.18 46.67
N GLN A 4 -9.60 -57.02 46.61
CA GLN A 4 -10.12 -55.77 46.05
C GLN A 4 -10.57 -56.02 44.61
N ARG A 5 -11.81 -55.65 44.27
CA ARG A 5 -12.25 -55.50 42.88
C ARG A 5 -12.09 -54.03 42.50
N SER A 6 -11.19 -53.82 41.56
CA SER A 6 -10.72 -52.51 41.09
C SER A 6 -11.84 -51.72 40.40
N LEU A 7 -12.03 -50.50 40.88
CA LEU A 7 -12.70 -49.41 40.18
C LEU A 7 -11.84 -49.04 38.95
N SER A 8 -12.38 -49.18 37.74
CA SER A 8 -11.78 -48.59 36.53
C SER A 8 -12.79 -47.61 35.93
N LEU A 9 -12.82 -46.40 36.50
CA LEU A 9 -13.52 -45.27 35.93
C LEU A 9 -12.61 -44.67 34.84
N VAL A 10 -12.86 -45.05 33.59
CA VAL A 10 -12.25 -44.43 32.40
C VAL A 10 -12.84 -43.04 32.27
N LEU A 11 -12.18 -42.04 32.85
CA LEU A 11 -12.53 -40.64 32.66
C LEU A 11 -12.10 -40.25 31.24
N ALA A 12 -13.08 -40.24 30.34
CA ALA A 12 -12.95 -39.78 28.98
C ALA A 12 -12.39 -38.35 28.99
N LEU A 13 -11.11 -38.23 28.62
CA LEU A 13 -10.46 -36.97 28.33
C LEU A 13 -11.08 -36.45 27.02
N THR A 14 -12.23 -35.77 27.12
CA THR A 14 -12.77 -34.97 26.03
C THR A 14 -11.73 -33.91 25.71
N VAL A 15 -10.93 -34.18 24.69
CA VAL A 15 -10.07 -33.22 24.02
C VAL A 15 -10.98 -32.11 23.52
N TRP A 16 -10.96 -30.98 24.22
CA TRP A 16 -11.53 -29.74 23.74
C TRP A 16 -10.72 -29.35 22.49
N MET A 17 -11.17 -29.78 21.31
CA MET A 17 -10.75 -29.23 20.03
C MET A 17 -11.32 -27.81 19.89
N THR A 18 -10.86 -26.88 20.72
CA THR A 18 -11.11 -25.45 20.53
C THR A 18 -10.20 -24.96 19.42
N SER A 19 -10.68 -25.09 18.19
CA SER A 19 -10.57 -24.11 17.10
C SER A 19 -9.36 -23.15 17.14
N CYS A 20 -8.22 -23.58 16.60
CA CYS A 20 -7.08 -22.73 16.25
C CYS A 20 -7.30 -21.83 15.01
N THR A 21 -8.54 -21.52 14.61
CA THR A 21 -8.83 -20.89 13.31
C THR A 21 -8.89 -19.35 13.33
N THR A 22 -8.98 -18.70 14.50
CA THR A 22 -8.96 -17.22 14.60
C THR A 22 -7.61 -16.60 14.19
N PRO A 23 -6.45 -17.14 14.63
CA PRO A 23 -5.15 -16.62 14.24
C PRO A 23 -4.89 -16.73 12.73
N GLU A 24 -5.43 -17.75 12.06
CA GLU A 24 -5.25 -17.95 10.62
C GLU A 24 -5.94 -16.86 9.78
N ALA A 25 -7.14 -16.43 10.16
CA ALA A 25 -7.86 -15.36 9.46
C ALA A 25 -7.14 -14.02 9.61
N VAL A 26 -6.66 -13.69 10.82
CA VAL A 26 -5.82 -12.50 11.04
C VAL A 26 -4.58 -12.57 10.16
N ARG A 27 -3.86 -13.69 10.20
CA ARG A 27 -2.65 -13.91 9.42
C ARG A 27 -2.90 -13.74 7.92
N LYS A 28 -3.99 -14.31 7.38
CA LYS A 28 -4.34 -14.16 5.96
C LYS A 28 -4.63 -12.71 5.58
N PHE A 29 -5.34 -11.98 6.44
CA PHE A 29 -5.65 -10.57 6.23
C PHE A 29 -4.39 -9.71 6.30
N THR A 30 -3.57 -9.86 7.36
CA THR A 30 -2.36 -9.05 7.55
C THR A 30 -1.28 -9.38 6.52
N ALA A 31 -1.19 -10.63 6.07
CA ALA A 31 -0.38 -11.00 4.90
C ALA A 31 -0.87 -10.30 3.64
N ALA A 32 -2.17 -10.33 3.35
CA ALA A 32 -2.72 -9.64 2.18
C ALA A 32 -2.51 -8.11 2.25
N ALA A 33 -2.67 -7.51 3.42
CA ALA A 33 -2.40 -6.09 3.65
C ALA A 33 -0.92 -5.76 3.41
N LYS A 34 0.00 -6.51 4.01
CA LYS A 34 1.45 -6.38 3.82
C LYS A 34 1.83 -6.50 2.34
N ASP A 35 1.39 -7.56 1.69
CA ASP A 35 1.74 -7.83 0.29
C ASP A 35 1.22 -6.74 -0.63
N SER A 36 0.07 -6.15 -0.30
CA SER A 36 -0.53 -5.09 -1.10
C SER A 36 0.14 -3.74 -0.90
N THR A 37 0.48 -3.37 0.35
CA THR A 37 1.22 -2.12 0.61
C THR A 37 2.61 -2.16 -0.02
N ALA A 38 3.22 -3.33 -0.15
CA ALA A 38 4.48 -3.53 -0.84
C ALA A 38 4.42 -3.30 -2.38
N LEU A 39 3.22 -3.24 -2.97
CA LEU A 39 3.03 -2.96 -4.40
C LEU A 39 3.05 -1.46 -4.76
N PHE A 40 2.99 -0.57 -3.77
CA PHE A 40 2.82 0.86 -4.01
C PHE A 40 4.10 1.65 -4.38
N PRO A 41 5.35 1.18 -4.13
CA PRO A 41 6.55 1.92 -4.51
C PRO A 41 6.64 2.36 -5.98
N PRO A 42 6.23 1.57 -6.99
CA PRO A 42 6.17 2.02 -8.39
C PRO A 42 5.27 3.25 -8.58
N VAL A 43 4.15 3.35 -7.87
CA VAL A 43 3.25 4.52 -7.94
C VAL A 43 3.96 5.75 -7.35
N ALA A 44 4.60 5.58 -6.18
CA ALA A 44 5.34 6.67 -5.53
C ALA A 44 6.44 7.24 -6.45
N ARG A 45 7.18 6.37 -7.14
CA ARG A 45 8.21 6.75 -8.12
C ARG A 45 7.63 7.40 -9.36
N ASP A 46 6.47 6.93 -9.82
CA ASP A 46 5.86 7.46 -11.04
C ASP A 46 5.27 8.86 -10.85
N ILE A 47 5.02 9.33 -9.63
CA ILE A 47 4.62 10.71 -9.35
C ILE A 47 5.66 11.69 -9.93
N THR A 48 6.94 11.49 -9.60
CA THR A 48 8.04 12.32 -10.13
C THR A 48 8.23 12.07 -11.62
N ALA A 49 8.18 10.81 -12.06
CA ALA A 49 8.39 10.47 -13.46
C ALA A 49 7.30 11.06 -14.37
N SER A 50 6.04 11.13 -13.91
CA SER A 50 4.92 11.77 -14.62
C SER A 50 5.14 13.26 -14.79
N CYS A 51 5.64 13.95 -13.76
CA CYS A 51 6.05 15.34 -13.88
C CYS A 51 7.13 15.51 -14.94
N ILE A 52 8.18 14.67 -14.93
CA ILE A 52 9.27 14.77 -15.91
C ILE A 52 8.74 14.56 -17.32
N ARG A 53 7.88 13.55 -17.54
CA ARG A 53 7.26 13.30 -18.86
C ARG A 53 6.40 14.48 -19.32
N THR A 54 5.65 15.10 -18.40
CA THR A 54 4.91 16.34 -18.68
C THR A 54 5.84 17.46 -19.10
N GLN A 55 6.91 17.72 -18.34
CA GLN A 55 7.87 18.78 -18.62
C GLN A 55 8.58 18.59 -19.96
N LEU A 56 8.81 17.35 -20.39
CA LEU A 56 9.37 17.03 -21.70
C LEU A 56 8.33 17.19 -22.82
N ALA A 57 7.07 16.82 -22.57
CA ALA A 57 5.99 16.94 -23.55
C ALA A 57 5.61 18.41 -23.83
N GLU A 58 5.78 19.32 -22.86
CA GLU A 58 5.49 20.75 -23.01
C GLU A 58 6.59 21.52 -23.78
N ARG A 59 7.72 20.88 -24.09
CA ARG A 59 8.79 21.53 -24.84
C ARG A 59 8.42 21.75 -26.31
N PRO A 60 8.98 22.76 -26.99
CA PRO A 60 8.83 22.92 -28.43
C PRO A 60 9.31 21.69 -29.22
N LEU A 61 8.69 21.39 -30.35
CA LEU A 61 9.12 20.28 -31.24
C LEU A 61 10.49 20.53 -31.88
N THR A 62 10.88 21.80 -31.98
CA THR A 62 12.14 22.25 -32.58
C THR A 62 13.32 22.21 -31.60
N GLU A 63 13.08 21.93 -30.33
CA GLU A 63 14.14 21.83 -29.32
C GLU A 63 14.81 20.46 -29.43
N ILE A 64 16.11 20.45 -29.79
CA ILE A 64 16.94 19.24 -29.98
C ILE A 64 17.91 19.03 -28.81
N ALA A 65 17.95 19.98 -27.86
CA ALA A 65 18.79 19.89 -26.67
C ALA A 65 18.33 18.76 -25.74
N ASP A 66 19.27 18.09 -25.08
CA ASP A 66 18.97 17.17 -23.99
C ASP A 66 18.58 17.98 -22.75
N VAL A 67 17.29 18.22 -22.60
CA VAL A 67 16.69 19.01 -21.50
C VAL A 67 16.24 18.15 -20.31
N GLY A 68 16.77 16.93 -20.21
CA GLY A 68 16.42 16.01 -19.13
C GLY A 68 16.75 16.58 -17.75
N THR A 69 17.87 17.30 -17.62
CA THR A 69 18.32 17.89 -16.35
C THR A 69 17.38 19.01 -15.90
N GLU A 70 16.91 19.85 -16.82
CA GLU A 70 15.98 20.94 -16.56
C GLU A 70 14.60 20.41 -16.18
N ALA A 71 14.13 19.36 -16.88
CA ALA A 71 12.88 18.68 -16.53
C ALA A 71 12.96 18.05 -15.12
N MET A 72 14.08 17.40 -14.79
CA MET A 72 14.32 16.87 -13.45
C MET A 72 14.37 17.98 -12.39
N ALA A 73 15.03 19.10 -12.67
CA ALA A 73 15.10 20.24 -11.76
C ALA A 73 13.72 20.86 -11.50
N ALA A 74 12.89 21.00 -12.52
CA ALA A 74 11.51 21.49 -12.38
C ALA A 74 10.65 20.55 -11.51
N CYS A 75 10.91 19.24 -11.56
CA CYS A 75 10.19 18.24 -10.79
C CYS A 75 10.81 17.92 -9.42
N LYS A 76 11.89 18.62 -9.04
CA LYS A 76 12.59 18.42 -7.76
C LYS A 76 11.66 18.45 -6.52
N PRO A 77 10.66 19.34 -6.41
CA PRO A 77 9.77 19.34 -5.24
C PRO A 77 8.97 18.04 -5.05
N LEU A 78 8.70 17.30 -6.14
CA LEU A 78 8.07 15.98 -6.08
C LEU A 78 9.10 14.89 -5.74
N ALA A 79 10.28 14.96 -6.38
CA ALA A 79 11.38 14.05 -6.10
C ALA A 79 11.79 14.07 -4.62
N ASP A 80 11.85 15.26 -4.00
CA ASP A 80 12.21 15.44 -2.60
C ASP A 80 11.16 14.85 -1.63
N GLN A 81 9.93 14.59 -2.08
CA GLN A 81 8.87 13.96 -1.28
C GLN A 81 8.87 12.44 -1.38
N GLU A 82 9.46 11.87 -2.44
CA GLU A 82 9.46 10.44 -2.70
C GLU A 82 10.02 9.62 -1.51
N PRO A 83 11.15 9.99 -0.87
CA PRO A 83 11.66 9.26 0.29
C PRO A 83 10.67 9.22 1.46
N ASN A 84 9.93 10.30 1.71
CA ASN A 84 8.93 10.35 2.79
C ASN A 84 7.77 9.40 2.49
N LEU A 85 7.28 9.39 1.25
CA LEU A 85 6.20 8.52 0.82
C LEU A 85 6.62 7.04 0.87
N LEU A 86 7.77 6.70 0.30
CA LEU A 86 8.34 5.35 0.36
C LEU A 86 8.61 4.92 1.79
N GLY A 87 9.06 5.84 2.63
CA GLY A 87 9.29 5.60 4.06
C GLY A 87 7.99 5.23 4.78
N ALA A 88 6.95 6.03 4.60
CA ALA A 88 5.64 5.78 5.19
C ALA A 88 5.05 4.42 4.74
N LEU A 89 5.21 4.08 3.46
CA LEU A 89 4.82 2.77 2.92
C LEU A 89 5.61 1.60 3.53
N LYS A 90 6.93 1.77 3.73
CA LYS A 90 7.78 0.75 4.37
C LYS A 90 7.36 0.55 5.84
N VAL A 91 7.07 1.62 6.59
CA VAL A 91 6.57 1.50 7.97
C VAL A 91 5.21 0.79 8.02
N LEU A 92 4.26 1.16 7.16
CA LEU A 92 2.95 0.50 7.10
C LEU A 92 3.07 -0.99 6.72
N THR A 93 3.95 -1.32 5.77
CA THR A 93 4.22 -2.70 5.37
C THR A 93 4.85 -3.50 6.50
N ALA A 94 5.81 -2.91 7.22
CA ALA A 94 6.45 -3.53 8.38
C ALA A 94 5.44 -3.77 9.51
N TYR A 95 4.54 -2.82 9.75
CA TYR A 95 3.45 -2.94 10.72
C TYR A 95 2.59 -4.19 10.45
N PHE A 96 2.09 -4.36 9.22
CA PHE A 96 1.30 -5.54 8.87
C PHE A 96 2.13 -6.83 8.88
N GLY A 97 3.43 -6.75 8.56
CA GLY A 97 4.37 -7.85 8.73
C GLY A 97 4.47 -8.33 10.18
N ALA A 98 4.64 -7.42 11.14
CA ALA A 98 4.69 -7.76 12.55
C ALA A 98 3.36 -8.35 13.05
N LEU A 99 2.21 -7.80 12.63
CA LEU A 99 0.91 -8.39 12.98
C LEU A 99 0.75 -9.82 12.41
N ASN A 100 1.24 -10.06 11.19
CA ASN A 100 1.23 -11.37 10.57
C ASN A 100 2.10 -12.38 11.34
N GLU A 101 3.27 -11.97 11.82
CA GLU A 101 4.15 -12.81 12.65
C GLU A 101 3.54 -13.12 14.02
N LEU A 102 2.97 -12.11 14.69
CA LEU A 102 2.26 -12.27 15.97
C LEU A 102 1.04 -13.21 15.85
N ALA A 103 0.34 -13.14 14.71
CA ALA A 103 -0.78 -14.03 14.41
C ALA A 103 -0.32 -15.48 14.14
N ALA A 104 0.93 -15.70 13.73
CA ALA A 104 1.51 -17.01 13.44
C ALA A 104 2.14 -17.71 14.66
N GLU A 105 1.81 -17.29 15.89
CA GLU A 105 2.40 -17.76 17.16
C GLU A 105 3.88 -17.38 17.35
N GLY A 106 4.39 -16.49 16.49
CA GLY A 106 5.76 -15.98 16.56
C GLY A 106 5.92 -14.72 17.42
N VAL A 107 7.18 -14.36 17.64
CA VAL A 107 7.57 -13.04 18.16
C VAL A 107 7.73 -12.11 16.97
N ALA A 108 7.18 -10.90 17.04
CA ALA A 108 7.41 -9.89 16.01
C ALA A 108 8.90 -9.59 15.88
N SER A 109 9.44 -9.74 14.67
CA SER A 109 10.77 -9.28 14.33
C SER A 109 10.74 -7.79 13.99
N TYR A 110 11.85 -7.11 14.29
CA TYR A 110 11.98 -5.67 14.08
C TYR A 110 13.30 -5.34 13.41
N ASP A 111 13.19 -4.59 12.33
CA ASP A 111 14.32 -4.02 11.63
C ASP A 111 14.59 -2.60 12.15
N LYS A 112 15.77 -2.37 12.72
CA LYS A 112 16.19 -1.07 13.26
C LYS A 112 16.23 0.04 12.20
N GLU A 113 16.27 -0.31 10.92
CA GLU A 113 16.13 0.66 9.83
C GLU A 113 14.77 1.39 9.86
N ILE A 114 13.73 0.78 10.46
CA ILE A 114 12.39 1.36 10.54
C ILE A 114 12.35 2.57 11.48
N ASP A 115 13.07 2.57 12.61
CA ASP A 115 13.15 3.73 13.52
C ASP A 115 13.85 4.90 12.84
N GLN A 116 14.96 4.61 12.17
CA GLN A 116 15.72 5.63 11.44
C GLN A 116 14.86 6.24 10.33
N LEU A 117 14.12 5.39 9.61
CA LEU A 117 13.20 5.83 8.57
C LEU A 117 12.07 6.68 9.13
N ALA A 118 11.40 6.23 10.18
CA ALA A 118 10.32 6.97 10.84
C ALA A 118 10.80 8.31 11.43
N ALA A 119 12.03 8.36 11.92
CA ALA A 119 12.67 9.59 12.39
C ALA A 119 13.03 10.55 11.24
N SER A 120 13.42 10.02 10.08
CA SER A 120 13.75 10.82 8.89
C SER A 120 12.54 11.38 8.17
N ILE A 121 11.34 10.81 8.39
CA ILE A 121 10.11 11.31 7.77
C ILE A 121 9.74 12.66 8.37
N GLN A 122 9.69 13.66 7.50
CA GLN A 122 9.38 15.04 7.86
C GLN A 122 8.00 15.42 7.36
N SER A 123 7.38 16.39 8.04
CA SER A 123 6.13 16.99 7.58
C SER A 123 6.45 17.85 6.38
N ALA A 124 6.19 17.35 5.18
CA ALA A 124 6.49 18.02 3.93
C ALA A 124 5.59 17.49 2.82
N GLY A 125 5.18 18.39 1.92
CA GLY A 125 4.36 18.03 0.79
C GLY A 125 3.05 17.36 1.19
N ALA A 126 2.85 16.12 0.74
CA ALA A 126 1.59 15.41 0.93
C ALA A 126 1.44 14.67 2.28
N LEU A 127 2.50 14.59 3.11
CA LEU A 127 2.43 14.06 4.47
C LEU A 127 2.55 15.23 5.47
N GLY A 128 1.45 15.55 6.14
CA GLY A 128 1.39 16.58 7.17
C GLY A 128 1.76 16.05 8.54
N ALA A 129 1.68 16.92 9.56
CA ALA A 129 2.00 16.57 10.93
C ALA A 129 1.20 15.36 11.48
N PRO A 130 -0.14 15.23 11.22
CA PRO A 130 -0.89 14.05 11.65
C PRO A 130 -0.37 12.75 11.03
N GLU A 131 -0.03 12.78 9.74
CA GLU A 131 0.48 11.61 9.02
C GLU A 131 1.86 11.19 9.51
N VAL A 132 2.76 12.17 9.73
CA VAL A 132 4.08 11.90 10.30
C VAL A 132 3.96 11.32 11.71
N GLN A 133 3.02 11.83 12.51
CA GLN A 133 2.77 11.30 13.84
C GLN A 133 2.24 9.86 13.79
N ALA A 134 1.33 9.56 12.85
CA ALA A 134 0.84 8.21 12.63
C ALA A 134 1.97 7.24 12.25
N VAL A 135 2.87 7.66 11.33
CA VAL A 135 4.04 6.85 10.98
C VAL A 135 4.92 6.57 12.20
N LYS A 136 5.19 7.59 13.03
CA LYS A 136 5.96 7.43 14.26
C LYS A 136 5.25 6.53 15.28
N GLY A 137 3.93 6.58 15.37
CA GLY A 137 3.12 5.70 16.21
C GLY A 137 3.26 4.24 15.81
N LEU A 138 3.14 3.94 14.50
CA LEU A 138 3.33 2.59 13.97
C LEU A 138 4.78 2.09 14.15
N ALA A 139 5.78 2.94 13.95
CA ALA A 139 7.18 2.58 14.19
C ALA A 139 7.46 2.30 15.67
N LYS A 140 6.92 3.13 16.57
CA LYS A 140 7.00 2.91 18.02
C LYS A 140 6.32 1.60 18.43
N PHE A 141 5.19 1.25 17.81
CA PHE A 141 4.57 -0.05 18.01
C PHE A 141 5.53 -1.18 17.63
N LEU A 142 6.15 -1.11 16.44
CA LEU A 142 7.10 -2.11 15.96
C LEU A 142 8.29 -2.28 16.92
N PHE A 143 8.87 -1.17 17.37
CA PHE A 143 9.95 -1.17 18.37
C PHE A 143 9.51 -1.86 19.66
N ASN A 144 8.35 -1.47 20.22
CA ASN A 144 7.82 -2.08 21.44
C ASN A 144 7.50 -3.56 21.26
N ALA A 145 7.02 -3.94 20.08
CA ALA A 145 6.67 -5.31 19.74
C ALA A 145 7.90 -6.24 19.78
N ALA A 146 9.03 -5.80 19.24
CA ALA A 146 10.26 -6.56 19.33
C ALA A 146 10.95 -6.46 20.68
N ALA A 147 11.07 -5.26 21.26
CA ALA A 147 11.78 -5.03 22.52
C ALA A 147 11.13 -5.77 23.70
N SER A 148 9.80 -5.93 23.67
CA SER A 148 9.05 -6.58 24.75
C SER A 148 8.79 -8.07 24.50
N GLY A 149 9.31 -8.65 23.41
CA GLY A 149 9.00 -10.03 23.02
C GLY A 149 7.49 -10.25 22.89
N TYR A 150 6.80 -9.32 22.22
CA TYR A 150 5.35 -9.19 22.24
C TYR A 150 4.69 -10.49 21.80
N GLN A 151 3.75 -10.96 22.60
CA GLN A 151 3.06 -12.24 22.40
C GLN A 151 1.66 -12.02 21.85
N ARG A 152 1.11 -13.05 21.19
CA ARG A 152 -0.26 -13.09 20.67
C ARG A 152 -1.32 -12.54 21.63
N LYS A 153 -1.17 -12.75 22.95
CA LYS A 153 -2.10 -12.25 23.99
C LYS A 153 -2.23 -10.72 24.02
N HIS A 154 -1.28 -9.99 23.45
CA HIS A 154 -1.31 -8.53 23.37
C HIS A 154 -1.77 -8.01 22.01
N LEU A 155 -2.02 -8.89 21.03
CA LEU A 155 -2.44 -8.53 19.67
C LEU A 155 -3.70 -7.65 19.66
N GLY A 156 -4.66 -7.89 20.56
CA GLY A 156 -5.85 -7.05 20.64
C GLY A 156 -5.57 -5.62 21.07
N ARG A 157 -4.64 -5.42 22.02
CA ARG A 157 -4.20 -4.09 22.41
C ARG A 157 -3.42 -3.42 21.28
N ALA A 158 -2.53 -4.15 20.63
CA ALA A 158 -1.78 -3.66 19.46
C ALA A 158 -2.69 -3.11 18.35
N LEU A 159 -3.74 -3.85 18.01
CA LEU A 159 -4.71 -3.46 16.99
C LEU A 159 -5.46 -2.19 17.41
N LYS A 160 -5.89 -2.10 18.68
CA LYS A 160 -6.59 -0.92 19.21
C LYS A 160 -5.71 0.32 19.24
N ASP A 161 -4.48 0.19 19.74
CA ASP A 161 -3.57 1.31 19.91
C ASP A 161 -3.13 1.91 18.56
N ALA A 162 -3.00 1.07 17.53
CA ALA A 162 -2.55 1.48 16.19
C ALA A 162 -3.68 1.85 15.23
N ASP A 163 -4.95 1.65 15.58
CA ASP A 163 -6.07 1.81 14.64
C ASP A 163 -6.20 3.24 14.09
N ALA A 164 -6.05 4.23 14.97
CA ALA A 164 -6.05 5.63 14.57
C ALA A 164 -4.90 5.94 13.60
N ASP A 165 -3.70 5.42 13.86
CA ASP A 165 -2.53 5.65 13.02
C ASP A 165 -2.68 4.98 11.65
N VAL A 166 -3.17 3.74 11.61
CA VAL A 166 -3.49 3.04 10.35
C VAL A 166 -4.54 3.83 9.56
N ALA A 167 -5.59 4.32 10.22
CA ALA A 167 -6.64 5.09 9.55
C ALA A 167 -6.14 6.43 8.99
N VAL A 168 -5.31 7.16 9.73
CA VAL A 168 -4.71 8.41 9.25
C VAL A 168 -3.82 8.14 8.03
N LEU A 169 -2.90 7.19 8.16
CA LEU A 169 -1.92 6.94 7.10
C LEU A 169 -2.57 6.39 5.82
N THR A 170 -3.47 5.42 5.94
CA THR A 170 -4.16 4.85 4.76
C THR A 170 -5.02 5.88 4.02
N ARG A 171 -5.69 6.80 4.73
CA ARG A 171 -6.43 7.91 4.11
C ARG A 171 -5.50 8.88 3.39
N ALA A 172 -4.38 9.26 4.00
CA ALA A 172 -3.43 10.16 3.39
C ALA A 172 -2.81 9.56 2.12
N LEU A 173 -2.37 8.30 2.19
CA LEU A 173 -1.87 7.56 1.02
C LEU A 173 -2.95 7.44 -0.07
N GLY A 174 -4.20 7.19 0.32
CA GLY A 174 -5.34 7.14 -0.59
C GLY A 174 -5.59 8.48 -1.28
N LYS A 175 -5.45 9.60 -0.57
CA LYS A 175 -5.55 10.95 -1.16
C LYS A 175 -4.40 11.22 -2.14
N ILE A 176 -3.16 10.89 -1.76
CA ILE A 176 -1.98 11.07 -2.61
C ILE A 176 -2.16 10.35 -3.94
N VAL A 177 -2.59 9.08 -3.89
CA VAL A 177 -2.73 8.25 -5.09
C VAL A 177 -4.01 8.58 -5.86
N GLY A 178 -5.14 8.71 -5.17
CA GLY A 178 -6.46 8.89 -5.79
C GLY A 178 -6.73 10.29 -6.33
N THR A 179 -6.09 11.30 -5.73
CA THR A 179 -6.32 12.71 -6.08
C THR A 179 -5.07 13.32 -6.72
N ASP A 180 -3.94 13.33 -6.01
CA ASP A 180 -2.77 14.09 -6.46
C ASP A 180 -2.10 13.43 -7.66
N TYR A 181 -1.93 12.10 -7.63
CA TYR A 181 -1.37 11.35 -8.74
C TYR A 181 -2.32 11.26 -9.94
N ASP A 182 -3.63 11.02 -9.76
CA ASP A 182 -4.61 11.08 -10.88
C ASP A 182 -4.58 12.45 -11.57
N ARG A 183 -4.45 13.54 -10.79
CA ARG A 183 -4.31 14.89 -11.34
C ARG A 183 -3.03 15.04 -12.16
N LEU A 184 -1.88 14.54 -11.68
CA LEU A 184 -0.63 14.57 -12.45
C LEU A 184 -0.74 13.80 -13.76
N LEU A 185 -1.34 12.60 -13.73
CA LEU A 185 -1.55 11.79 -14.93
C LEU A 185 -2.47 12.49 -15.96
N ARG A 186 -3.46 13.26 -15.51
CA ARG A 186 -4.31 14.06 -16.40
C ARG A 186 -3.55 15.23 -17.03
N ILE A 187 -2.72 15.91 -16.25
CA ILE A 187 -1.85 16.97 -16.77
C ILE A 187 -0.89 16.39 -17.82
N GLU A 188 -0.29 15.23 -17.53
CA GLU A 188 0.56 14.52 -18.49
C GLU A 188 -0.21 14.16 -19.77
N GLN A 189 -1.44 13.68 -19.64
CA GLN A 189 -2.31 13.36 -20.77
C GLN A 189 -2.57 14.57 -21.66
N ASP A 190 -2.85 15.74 -21.05
CA ASP A 190 -3.11 16.98 -21.77
C ASP A 190 -1.86 17.53 -22.46
N ALA A 191 -0.69 17.44 -21.80
CA ALA A 191 0.60 17.80 -22.38
C ALA A 191 0.93 16.91 -23.59
N LEU A 192 0.78 15.59 -23.46
CA LEU A 192 0.98 14.65 -24.58
C LEU A 192 0.00 14.90 -25.72
N ARG A 193 -1.27 15.15 -25.42
CA ARG A 193 -2.27 15.49 -26.44
C ARG A 193 -1.87 16.73 -27.24
N THR A 194 -1.37 17.76 -26.55
CA THR A 194 -0.88 18.99 -27.19
C THR A 194 0.33 18.69 -28.06
N ARG A 195 1.33 17.99 -27.51
CA ARG A 195 2.55 17.58 -28.23
C ARG A 195 2.26 16.80 -29.51
N TYR A 196 1.41 15.78 -29.45
CA TYR A 196 1.06 14.98 -30.63
C TYR A 196 0.24 15.79 -31.64
N ARG A 197 -0.67 16.65 -31.18
CA ARG A 197 -1.41 17.54 -32.08
C ARG A 197 -0.46 18.47 -32.82
N GLU A 198 0.44 19.15 -32.10
CA GLU A 198 1.43 20.05 -32.68
C GLU A 198 2.31 19.31 -33.69
N ALA A 199 2.75 18.09 -33.39
CA ALA A 199 3.58 17.29 -34.28
C ALA A 199 2.85 16.94 -35.59
N LEU A 200 1.55 16.66 -35.51
CA LEU A 200 0.73 16.33 -36.69
C LEU A 200 0.41 17.56 -37.57
N VAL A 201 0.35 18.77 -36.99
CA VAL A 201 0.00 20.00 -37.75
C VAL A 201 1.21 20.84 -38.16
N ALA A 202 2.38 20.61 -37.56
CA ALA A 202 3.60 21.38 -37.85
C ALA A 202 4.18 21.08 -39.24
N ASP A 203 3.99 19.87 -39.75
CA ASP A 203 4.44 19.48 -41.09
C ASP A 203 3.37 19.83 -42.14
N LYS A 204 3.75 20.62 -43.15
CA LYS A 204 2.87 21.03 -44.26
C LYS A 204 2.68 19.93 -45.30
N ASN A 205 3.57 18.94 -45.36
CA ASN A 205 3.49 17.78 -46.26
C ASN A 205 3.80 16.48 -45.49
N PRO A 206 2.96 16.11 -44.51
CA PRO A 206 3.28 15.03 -43.60
C PRO A 206 3.29 13.67 -44.30
N SER A 207 4.39 12.94 -44.15
CA SER A 207 4.47 11.53 -44.56
C SER A 207 3.35 10.72 -43.91
N THR A 208 2.60 9.95 -44.70
CA THR A 208 1.52 9.08 -44.20
C THR A 208 2.03 8.05 -43.18
N VAL A 209 3.25 7.55 -43.38
CA VAL A 209 3.92 6.64 -42.45
C VAL A 209 4.24 7.34 -41.13
N ALA A 210 4.77 8.57 -41.17
CA ALA A 210 5.08 9.34 -39.96
C ALA A 210 3.81 9.65 -39.17
N GLN A 211 2.73 10.01 -39.84
CA GLN A 211 1.43 10.24 -39.20
C GLN A 211 0.88 8.98 -38.52
N ALA A 212 0.94 7.83 -39.21
CA ALA A 212 0.50 6.56 -38.64
C ALA A 212 1.32 6.19 -37.38
N LEU A 213 2.65 6.33 -37.43
CA LEU A 213 3.52 6.07 -36.29
C LEU A 213 3.23 6.99 -35.09
N LEU A 214 3.02 8.28 -35.33
CA LEU A 214 2.65 9.24 -34.28
C LEU A 214 1.30 8.91 -33.66
N GLN A 215 0.31 8.52 -34.47
CA GLN A 215 -1.01 8.11 -33.98
C GLN A 215 -0.95 6.84 -33.13
N ASP A 216 -0.20 5.83 -33.58
CA ASP A 216 -0.03 4.58 -32.84
C ASP A 216 0.71 4.81 -31.53
N ARG A 217 1.77 5.64 -31.55
CA ARG A 217 2.48 6.02 -30.33
C ARG A 217 1.57 6.77 -29.36
N TRP A 218 0.79 7.74 -29.85
CA TRP A 218 -0.16 8.48 -29.03
C TRP A 218 -1.17 7.54 -28.36
N ARG A 219 -1.75 6.60 -29.11
CA ARG A 219 -2.68 5.60 -28.55
C ARG A 219 -2.02 4.74 -27.47
N ALA A 220 -0.79 4.31 -27.68
CA ALA A 220 -0.04 3.52 -26.71
C ALA A 220 0.24 4.31 -25.42
N ASP A 221 0.62 5.58 -25.54
CA ASP A 221 0.84 6.45 -24.38
C ASP A 221 -0.46 6.70 -23.60
N LEU A 222 -1.58 6.95 -24.28
CA LEU A 222 -2.89 7.09 -23.64
C LEU A 222 -3.31 5.80 -22.92
N ALA A 223 -3.15 4.64 -23.55
CA ALA A 223 -3.48 3.36 -22.93
C ALA A 223 -2.64 3.11 -21.68
N THR A 224 -1.37 3.52 -21.70
CA THR A 224 -0.47 3.46 -20.54
C THR A 224 -0.97 4.35 -19.40
N LEU A 225 -1.33 5.61 -19.69
CA LEU A 225 -1.88 6.52 -18.67
C LEU A 225 -3.19 6.01 -18.10
N ASP A 226 -4.10 5.51 -18.94
CA ASP A 226 -5.35 4.92 -18.47
C ASP A 226 -5.12 3.68 -17.59
N GLY A 227 -4.11 2.85 -17.91
CA GLY A 227 -3.66 1.75 -17.07
C GLY A 227 -3.23 2.21 -15.68
N LYS A 228 -2.35 3.23 -15.62
CA LYS A 228 -1.88 3.82 -14.37
C LYS A 228 -3.01 4.42 -13.53
N ARG A 229 -3.98 5.08 -14.17
CA ARG A 229 -5.15 5.66 -13.49
C ARG A 229 -6.09 4.60 -12.92
N ARG A 230 -6.25 3.46 -13.60
CA ARG A 230 -6.97 2.30 -13.05
C ARG A 230 -6.22 1.73 -11.84
N ALA A 231 -4.93 1.47 -11.98
CA ALA A 231 -4.09 1.01 -10.87
C ALA A 231 -4.12 1.96 -9.66
N ALA A 232 -4.13 3.28 -9.88
CA ALA A 232 -4.28 4.25 -8.80
C ALA A 232 -5.61 4.07 -8.03
N LYS A 233 -6.72 3.81 -8.74
CA LYS A 233 -8.01 3.51 -8.12
C LYS A 233 -7.98 2.20 -7.33
N ASP A 234 -7.30 1.18 -7.86
CA ASP A 234 -7.15 -0.11 -7.18
C ASP A 234 -6.36 0.05 -5.88
N VAL A 235 -5.30 0.87 -5.89
CA VAL A 235 -4.54 1.23 -4.67
C VAL A 235 -5.41 1.92 -3.63
N VAL A 236 -6.23 2.90 -4.03
CA VAL A 236 -7.17 3.57 -3.12
C VAL A 236 -8.16 2.56 -2.51
N ALA A 237 -8.72 1.67 -3.34
CA ALA A 237 -9.64 0.64 -2.88
C ALA A 237 -8.96 -0.36 -1.94
N MET A 238 -7.71 -0.76 -2.21
CA MET A 238 -6.92 -1.61 -1.32
C MET A 238 -6.68 -0.95 0.04
N LEU A 239 -6.23 0.31 0.05
CA LEU A 239 -6.00 1.08 1.27
C LEU A 239 -7.26 1.22 2.11
N GLU A 240 -8.40 1.44 1.47
CA GLU A 240 -9.70 1.50 2.16
C GLU A 240 -10.08 0.16 2.77
N LYS A 241 -9.91 -0.96 2.05
CA LYS A 241 -10.21 -2.30 2.57
C LYS A 241 -9.25 -2.72 3.69
N ILE A 242 -7.99 -2.31 3.60
CA ILE A 242 -7.01 -2.49 4.67
C ILE A 242 -7.46 -1.72 5.91
N ARG A 243 -7.82 -0.44 5.76
CA ARG A 243 -8.32 0.41 6.85
C ARG A 243 -9.55 -0.17 7.52
N GLU A 244 -10.57 -0.53 6.74
CA GLU A 244 -11.82 -1.11 7.23
C GLU A 244 -11.58 -2.45 7.94
N GLY A 245 -10.77 -3.34 7.36
CA GLY A 245 -10.45 -4.62 7.96
C GLY A 245 -9.66 -4.48 9.26
N HIS A 246 -8.71 -3.53 9.30
CA HIS A 246 -7.96 -3.21 10.51
C HIS A 246 -8.86 -2.65 11.61
N HIS A 247 -9.75 -1.73 11.27
CA HIS A 247 -10.71 -1.18 12.23
C HIS A 247 -11.63 -2.25 12.81
N LYS A 248 -12.12 -3.17 11.97
CA LYS A 248 -12.93 -4.31 12.44
C LYS A 248 -12.15 -5.22 13.38
N LEU A 249 -10.87 -5.45 13.10
CA LEU A 249 -9.97 -6.15 14.02
C LEU A 249 -9.86 -5.42 15.35
N ALA A 250 -9.62 -4.11 15.35
CA ALA A 250 -9.48 -3.30 16.57
C ALA A 250 -10.75 -3.28 17.42
N GLU A 251 -11.93 -3.12 16.81
CA GLU A 251 -13.21 -3.07 17.51
C GLU A 251 -13.58 -4.41 18.18
N GLN A 252 -13.31 -5.53 17.52
CA GLN A 252 -13.95 -6.81 17.85
C GLN A 252 -13.00 -7.89 18.35
N VAL A 253 -11.72 -7.57 18.55
CA VAL A 253 -10.69 -8.53 19.00
C VAL A 253 -11.01 -9.24 20.32
N ASP A 254 -11.80 -8.62 21.20
CA ASP A 254 -12.16 -9.19 22.51
C ASP A 254 -13.49 -9.97 22.51
N HIS A 255 -14.23 -9.97 21.40
CA HIS A 255 -15.67 -10.33 21.39
C HIS A 255 -16.09 -11.37 20.34
N TRP A 256 -15.16 -11.92 19.57
CA TRP A 256 -15.51 -12.78 18.45
C TRP A 256 -15.35 -14.28 18.70
N SER A 257 -16.39 -15.04 18.33
CA SER A 257 -16.21 -16.45 18.02
C SER A 257 -15.41 -16.60 16.73
N THR A 258 -14.70 -17.72 16.58
CA THR A 258 -13.83 -17.94 15.41
C THR A 258 -14.59 -17.90 14.07
N ALA A 259 -15.84 -18.36 14.04
CA ALA A 259 -16.66 -18.38 12.82
C ALA A 259 -17.06 -16.97 12.35
N GLU A 260 -17.42 -16.08 13.28
CA GLU A 260 -17.75 -14.68 12.99
C GLU A 260 -16.54 -13.90 12.49
N PHE A 261 -15.36 -14.22 13.04
CA PHE A 261 -14.08 -13.66 12.66
C PHE A 261 -13.73 -13.97 11.19
N VAL A 262 -13.82 -15.24 10.80
CA VAL A 262 -13.57 -15.71 9.43
C VAL A 262 -14.56 -15.07 8.43
N LYS A 263 -15.84 -15.02 8.80
CA LYS A 263 -16.89 -14.40 7.97
C LYS A 263 -16.61 -12.92 7.72
N THR A 264 -16.05 -12.21 8.70
CA THR A 264 -15.80 -10.78 8.59
C THR A 264 -14.55 -10.46 7.78
N LEU A 265 -13.44 -11.18 7.96
CA LEU A 265 -12.16 -10.85 7.31
C LEU A 265 -11.93 -11.46 5.92
N ASN A 266 -12.58 -12.58 5.60
CA ASN A 266 -12.41 -13.23 4.30
C ASN A 266 -12.77 -12.29 3.13
N PRO A 267 -13.89 -11.53 3.17
CA PRO A 267 -14.21 -10.58 2.11
C PRO A 267 -13.12 -9.52 1.89
N TYR A 268 -12.57 -8.95 2.97
CA TYR A 268 -11.48 -7.97 2.86
C TYR A 268 -10.23 -8.59 2.24
N THR A 269 -9.84 -9.78 2.70
CA THR A 269 -8.68 -10.51 2.18
C THR A 269 -8.83 -10.83 0.69
N ALA A 270 -10.01 -11.31 0.28
CA ALA A 270 -10.30 -11.63 -1.11
C ALA A 270 -10.28 -10.37 -2.00
N ASN A 271 -10.93 -9.29 -1.55
CA ASN A 271 -10.96 -8.01 -2.27
C ASN A 271 -9.56 -7.42 -2.44
N ILE A 272 -8.76 -7.40 -1.37
CA ILE A 272 -7.37 -6.92 -1.40
C ILE A 272 -6.55 -7.73 -2.43
N ARG A 273 -6.66 -9.06 -2.42
CA ARG A 273 -5.92 -9.92 -3.36
C ARG A 273 -6.37 -9.75 -4.82
N GLY A 274 -7.67 -9.57 -5.05
CA GLY A 274 -8.21 -9.28 -6.39
C GLY A 274 -7.64 -7.98 -6.94
N LEU A 275 -7.75 -6.90 -6.16
CA LEU A 275 -7.22 -5.58 -6.53
C LEU A 275 -5.69 -5.60 -6.72
N ALA A 276 -4.96 -6.37 -5.90
CA ALA A 276 -3.53 -6.55 -6.04
C ALA A 276 -3.14 -7.32 -7.32
N ALA A 277 -4.00 -8.26 -7.78
CA ALA A 277 -3.78 -8.95 -9.05
C ALA A 277 -4.03 -8.00 -10.23
N ASP A 278 -5.11 -7.22 -10.19
CA ASP A 278 -5.43 -6.22 -11.21
C ASP A 278 -4.33 -5.15 -11.32
N PHE A 279 -3.84 -4.66 -10.19
CA PHE A 279 -2.73 -3.69 -10.14
C PHE A 279 -1.47 -4.19 -10.87
N ARG A 280 -1.06 -5.45 -10.65
CA ARG A 280 0.13 -6.06 -11.28
C ARG A 280 0.02 -6.24 -12.80
N THR A 281 -1.17 -6.08 -13.37
CA THR A 281 -1.32 -6.09 -14.83
C THR A 281 -1.03 -4.73 -15.46
N ALA A 282 -1.08 -3.66 -14.65
CA ALA A 282 -0.90 -2.27 -15.09
C ALA A 282 0.49 -1.70 -14.80
N PHE A 283 1.22 -2.27 -13.83
CA PHE A 283 2.58 -1.93 -13.42
C PHE A 283 3.45 -3.18 -13.39
#